data_AF-A0A1Y1Z6J4-F1
#
_entry.id   AF-A0A1Y1Z6J4-F1
#
_cell.length_a   1.000
_cell.length_b   1.000
_cell.length_c   1.000
_cell.angle_alpha   90.00
_cell.angle_beta   90.00
_cell.angle_gamma   90.00
#
_symmetry.space_group_name_H-M   'P 1'
#
loop_
_entity.id
_entity.type
_entity.pdbx_description
1 polymer ?
#
loop_
_entity_poly.entity_id
_entity_poly.type
_entity_poly.pdbx_seq_one_letter_code
_entity_poly.pdbx_strand_id
1 'polypeptide(L)'
;VRREIRQLNEAQLKEFLEGLNEMKDSGVYDEFVQLHAKYIKKYHRTHNFLLYNRAFLLKFDKELKQINPHLNTTIWDWSRDSVSPESSRILGLFGGNGRKSDQCVTEGVVKKWVAKYPTTHCIKREWDLGNKIKSFPPPEYIRAMIVRSKTCPLLNEQVDLVMRHVHQSIGGDLKNVLTAINDPLYILSAAFADRIFADWEKIH
;
A
#
# COMPACT_ATOMS: atom_id res chain seq x y z
N VAL A 1 -2.07 -3.89 17.20
CA VAL A 1 -3.22 -3.60 16.30
C VAL A 1 -2.80 -2.49 15.35
N ARG A 2 -3.00 -2.65 14.03
CA ARG A 2 -2.65 -1.62 13.05
C ARG A 2 -3.63 -0.45 13.15
N ARG A 3 -3.10 0.77 13.19
CA ARG A 3 -3.90 2.01 13.25
C ARG A 3 -3.96 2.64 11.88
N GLU A 4 -5.04 3.36 11.61
CA GLU A 4 -5.14 4.17 10.41
C GLU A 4 -4.16 5.36 10.52
N ILE A 5 -3.44 5.67 9.46
CA ILE A 5 -2.30 6.61 9.50
C ILE A 5 -2.71 8.01 9.96
N ARG A 6 -3.95 8.46 9.71
CA ARG A 6 -4.46 9.76 10.16
C ARG A 6 -4.85 9.78 11.63
N GLN A 7 -4.83 8.64 12.31
CA GLN A 7 -5.04 8.55 13.77
C GLN A 7 -3.72 8.68 14.55
N LEU A 8 -2.58 8.64 13.87
CA LEU A 8 -1.29 8.86 14.51
C LEU A 8 -1.13 10.34 14.85
N ASN A 9 -0.60 10.62 16.05
CA ASN A 9 -0.13 11.96 16.36
C ASN A 9 1.20 12.24 15.61
N GLU A 10 1.70 13.46 15.70
CA GLU A 10 2.89 13.88 14.95
C GLU A 10 4.13 13.06 15.28
N ALA A 11 4.36 12.74 16.55
CA ALA A 11 5.50 11.92 16.98
C ALA A 11 5.40 10.50 16.43
N GLN A 12 4.23 9.86 16.56
CA GLN A 12 3.98 8.51 16.05
C GLN A 12 4.10 8.44 14.53
N LEU A 13 3.58 9.45 13.82
CA LEU A 13 3.71 9.55 12.37
C LEU A 13 5.18 9.67 11.97
N LYS A 14 5.93 10.56 12.63
CA LYS A 14 7.35 10.76 12.39
C LYS A 14 8.13 9.46 12.61
N GLU A 15 7.96 8.80 13.75
CA GLU A 15 8.61 7.52 14.07
C GLU A 15 8.30 6.44 13.02
N PHE A 16 7.05 6.36 12.55
CA PHE A 16 6.67 5.42 11.50
C PHE A 16 7.37 5.70 10.16
N LEU A 17 7.41 6.97 9.74
CA LEU A 17 8.05 7.37 8.48
C LEU A 17 9.58 7.19 8.54
N GLU A 18 10.21 7.50 9.67
CA GLU A 18 11.64 7.27 9.90
C GLU A 18 11.95 5.77 9.92
N GLY A 19 11.13 4.95 10.60
CA GLY A 19 11.29 3.49 10.61
C GLY A 19 11.17 2.85 9.22
N LEU A 20 10.30 3.38 8.34
CA LEU A 20 10.26 2.93 6.94
C LEU A 20 11.55 3.25 6.18
N ASN A 21 12.11 4.44 6.38
CA ASN A 21 13.38 4.82 5.77
C ASN A 21 14.54 3.97 6.30
N GLU A 22 14.60 3.72 7.61
CA GLU A 22 15.62 2.87 8.21
C GLU A 22 15.53 1.42 7.71
N MET A 23 14.32 0.88 7.58
CA MET A 23 14.10 -0.43 6.96
C MET A 23 14.56 -0.46 5.49
N LYS A 24 14.40 0.65 4.76
CA LYS A 24 14.88 0.78 3.39
C LYS A 24 16.41 0.87 3.32
N ASP A 25 17.01 1.69 4.17
CA ASP A 25 18.45 1.95 4.20
C ASP A 25 19.25 0.71 4.63
N SER A 26 18.70 -0.09 5.55
CA SER A 26 19.27 -1.39 5.95
C SER A 26 19.17 -2.48 4.87
N GLY A 27 18.38 -2.26 3.81
CA GLY A 27 18.13 -3.23 2.76
C GLY A 27 17.03 -4.25 3.07
N VAL A 28 16.50 -4.27 4.30
CA VAL A 28 15.43 -5.19 4.71
C VAL A 28 14.17 -5.00 3.87
N TYR A 29 13.82 -3.76 3.52
CA TYR A 29 12.69 -3.49 2.61
C TYR A 29 12.89 -4.16 1.24
N ASP A 30 14.12 -4.15 0.70
CA ASP A 30 14.42 -4.78 -0.58
C ASP A 30 14.25 -6.30 -0.53
N GLU A 31 14.47 -6.93 0.62
CA GLU A 31 14.17 -8.36 0.81
C GLU A 31 12.68 -8.65 0.68
N PHE A 32 11.81 -7.76 1.18
CA PHE A 32 10.36 -7.86 1.00
C PHE A 32 9.94 -7.68 -0.47
N VAL A 33 10.62 -6.80 -1.21
CA VAL A 33 10.43 -6.66 -2.66
C VAL A 33 10.74 -7.97 -3.37
N GLN A 34 11.90 -8.58 -3.09
CA GLN A 34 12.29 -9.86 -3.68
C GLN A 34 11.35 -11.00 -3.27
N LEU A 35 10.92 -11.03 -2.00
CA LEU A 35 10.00 -12.03 -1.49
C LEU A 35 8.65 -11.97 -2.21
N HIS A 36 8.11 -10.77 -2.41
CA HIS A 36 6.85 -10.56 -3.13
C HIS A 36 6.99 -10.98 -4.60
N ALA A 37 8.06 -10.55 -5.28
CA ALA A 37 8.34 -10.94 -6.66
C ALA A 37 8.44 -12.46 -6.83
N LYS A 38 9.08 -13.16 -5.89
CA LYS A 38 9.20 -14.63 -5.89
C LYS A 38 7.86 -15.34 -5.84
N TYR A 39 6.92 -14.83 -5.05
CA TYR A 39 5.65 -15.51 -4.76
C TYR A 39 4.44 -14.93 -5.51
N ILE A 40 4.68 -13.95 -6.38
CA ILE A 40 3.61 -13.22 -7.06
C ILE A 40 2.62 -14.13 -7.81
N LYS A 41 3.13 -15.06 -8.63
CA LYS A 41 2.33 -16.00 -9.43
C LYS A 41 1.53 -16.98 -8.58
N LYS A 42 1.94 -17.19 -7.32
CA LYS A 42 1.30 -18.17 -6.43
C LYS A 42 0.11 -17.58 -5.68
N TYR A 43 0.16 -16.28 -5.35
CA TYR A 43 -0.81 -15.69 -4.42
C TYR A 43 -1.61 -14.52 -4.98
N HIS A 44 -1.19 -13.86 -6.06
CA HIS A 44 -2.01 -12.83 -6.71
C HIS A 44 -3.05 -13.45 -7.62
N ARG A 45 -4.27 -12.88 -7.61
CA ARG A 45 -5.44 -13.40 -8.36
C ARG A 45 -5.78 -14.86 -8.03
N THR A 46 -5.52 -15.27 -6.79
CA THR A 46 -5.89 -16.60 -6.29
C THR A 46 -6.69 -16.47 -5.00
N HIS A 47 -7.34 -17.56 -4.59
CA HIS A 47 -8.09 -17.65 -3.34
C HIS A 47 -7.27 -17.37 -2.07
N ASN A 48 -5.94 -17.38 -2.17
CA ASN A 48 -5.02 -17.15 -1.06
C ASN A 48 -4.55 -15.69 -0.96
N PHE A 49 -5.03 -14.78 -1.81
CA PHE A 49 -4.56 -13.40 -1.86
C PHE A 49 -4.62 -12.68 -0.51
N LEU A 50 -5.79 -12.66 0.15
CA LEU A 50 -5.95 -11.97 1.45
C LEU A 50 -5.14 -12.65 2.57
N LEU A 51 -5.13 -13.98 2.62
CA LEU A 51 -4.36 -14.75 3.61
C LEU A 51 -2.85 -14.53 3.45
N TYR A 52 -2.36 -14.49 2.22
CA TYR A 52 -0.96 -14.21 1.93
C TYR A 52 -0.58 -12.80 2.36
N ASN A 53 -1.38 -11.78 2.01
CA ASN A 53 -1.10 -10.40 2.43
C ASN A 53 -1.09 -10.27 3.96
N ARG A 54 -2.02 -10.93 4.68
CA ARG A 54 -2.02 -10.97 6.14
C ARG A 54 -0.70 -11.53 6.70
N ALA A 55 -0.26 -12.68 6.21
CA ALA A 55 0.99 -13.32 6.63
C ALA A 55 2.23 -12.46 6.26
N PHE A 56 2.22 -11.86 5.07
CA PHE A 56 3.26 -10.97 4.60
C PHE A 56 3.42 -9.73 5.50
N LEU A 57 2.30 -9.10 5.86
CA LEU A 57 2.28 -7.93 6.75
C LEU A 57 2.69 -8.29 8.19
N LEU A 58 2.38 -9.50 8.68
CA LEU A 58 2.88 -9.95 9.98
C LEU A 58 4.41 -10.08 9.99
N LYS A 59 5.00 -10.57 8.89
CA LYS A 59 6.47 -10.59 8.74
C LYS A 59 7.03 -9.18 8.66
N PHE A 60 6.39 -8.29 7.90
CA PHE A 60 6.80 -6.87 7.79
C PHE A 60 6.77 -6.16 9.15
N ASP A 61 5.70 -6.36 9.93
CA ASP A 61 5.56 -5.81 11.28
C ASP A 61 6.64 -6.33 12.24
N LYS A 62 7.08 -7.58 12.08
CA LYS A 62 8.16 -8.15 12.90
C LYS A 62 9.49 -7.43 12.65
N GLU A 63 9.80 -7.13 11.39
CA GLU A 63 11.03 -6.41 11.02
C GLU A 63 10.96 -4.93 11.43
N LEU A 64 9.80 -4.26 11.26
CA LEU A 64 9.62 -2.88 11.77
C LEU A 64 9.84 -2.80 13.28
N LYS A 65 9.45 -3.83 14.02
CA LYS A 65 9.67 -3.90 15.48
C LYS A 65 11.12 -4.11 15.89
N GLN A 66 11.98 -4.60 14.99
CA GLN A 66 13.42 -4.65 15.26
C GLN A 66 14.03 -3.24 15.29
N ILE A 67 13.46 -2.30 14.52
CA ILE A 67 13.86 -0.88 14.51
C ILE A 67 13.30 -0.17 15.74
N ASN A 68 12.00 -0.28 15.97
CA ASN A 68 11.35 0.26 17.18
C ASN A 68 10.17 -0.64 17.58
N PRO A 69 10.17 -1.19 18.82
CA PRO A 69 9.19 -2.18 19.25
C PRO A 69 7.74 -1.68 19.29
N HIS A 70 7.53 -0.36 19.28
CA HIS A 70 6.21 0.27 19.22
C HIS A 70 5.66 0.39 17.80
N LEU A 71 6.50 0.20 16.77
CA LEU A 71 6.07 0.30 15.38
C LEU A 71 5.25 -0.90 14.93
N ASN A 72 4.24 -0.61 14.12
CA ASN A 72 3.54 -1.56 13.27
C ASN A 72 3.24 -0.84 11.96
N THR A 73 3.00 -1.61 10.90
CA THR A 73 2.44 -1.10 9.65
C THR A 73 1.16 -0.33 9.93
N THR A 74 1.02 0.82 9.29
CA THR A 74 -0.18 1.65 9.36
C THR A 74 -1.10 1.37 8.19
N ILE A 75 -2.39 1.66 8.37
CA ILE A 75 -3.41 1.50 7.33
C ILE A 75 -3.55 2.84 6.60
N TRP A 76 -3.45 2.81 5.28
CA TRP A 76 -3.99 3.89 4.45
C TRP A 76 -5.38 3.49 3.97
N ASP A 77 -6.40 3.98 4.68
CA ASP A 77 -7.77 3.90 4.19
C ASP A 77 -7.93 4.93 3.06
N TRP A 78 -7.65 4.49 1.84
CA TRP A 78 -7.74 5.28 0.63
C TRP A 78 -9.19 5.62 0.26
N SER A 79 -10.18 4.90 0.79
CA SER A 79 -11.59 5.20 0.50
C SER A 79 -12.01 6.58 1.01
N ARG A 80 -11.35 7.05 2.08
CA ARG A 80 -11.53 8.39 2.65
C ARG A 80 -11.03 9.52 1.75
N ASP A 81 -10.20 9.23 0.74
CA ASP A 81 -9.71 10.20 -0.25
C ASP A 81 -10.48 10.11 -1.58
N SER A 82 -11.60 9.37 -1.63
CA SER A 82 -12.31 8.98 -2.86
C SER A 82 -12.59 10.10 -3.85
N VAL A 83 -13.02 11.27 -3.41
CA VAL A 83 -13.46 12.36 -4.30
C VAL A 83 -12.28 13.07 -4.98
N SER A 84 -11.18 13.28 -4.26
CA SER A 84 -10.01 14.00 -4.78
C SER A 84 -8.72 13.35 -4.28
N PRO A 85 -8.37 12.14 -4.78
CA PRO A 85 -7.25 11.40 -4.24
C PRO A 85 -5.92 12.15 -4.33
N GLU A 86 -5.73 12.97 -5.36
CA GLU A 86 -4.56 13.84 -5.54
C GLU A 86 -4.33 14.81 -4.36
N SER A 87 -5.38 15.16 -3.62
CA SER A 87 -5.31 16.03 -2.44
C SER A 87 -5.01 15.28 -1.14
N SER A 88 -4.87 13.96 -1.21
CA SER A 88 -4.59 13.12 -0.05
C SER A 88 -3.31 13.56 0.65
N ARG A 89 -3.41 13.91 1.95
CA ARG A 89 -2.24 14.14 2.80
C ARG A 89 -1.28 12.97 2.77
N ILE A 90 -1.77 11.74 2.60
CA ILE A 90 -0.95 10.53 2.62
C ILE A 90 -0.13 10.48 1.34
N LEU A 91 -0.73 10.71 0.17
CA LEU A 91 0.07 10.83 -1.06
C LEU A 91 1.12 11.92 -0.93
N GLY A 92 0.79 13.09 -0.36
CA GLY A 92 1.75 14.16 -0.09
C GLY A 92 2.92 13.74 0.82
N LEU A 93 2.64 13.07 1.96
CA LEU A 93 3.66 12.53 2.87
C LEU A 93 4.61 11.55 2.16
N PHE A 94 4.06 10.75 1.25
CA PHE A 94 4.81 9.77 0.47
C PHE A 94 5.34 10.33 -0.87
N GLY A 95 5.25 11.64 -1.11
CA GLY A 95 5.94 12.33 -2.21
C GLY A 95 5.12 12.71 -3.44
N GLY A 96 3.81 12.45 -3.44
CA GLY A 96 2.91 12.90 -4.49
C GLY A 96 3.15 12.22 -5.84
N ASN A 97 2.97 12.95 -6.94
CA ASN A 97 3.16 12.46 -8.30
C ASN A 97 4.64 12.47 -8.71
N GLY A 98 4.99 11.66 -9.71
CA GLY A 98 6.30 11.71 -10.33
C GLY A 98 6.49 12.98 -11.18
N ARG A 99 7.73 13.44 -11.30
CA ARG A 99 8.07 14.52 -12.25
C ARG A 99 7.83 14.05 -13.69
N LYS A 100 7.36 14.95 -14.56
CA LYS A 100 6.96 14.61 -15.94
C LYS A 100 8.07 14.02 -16.81
N SER A 101 9.34 14.31 -16.52
CA SER A 101 10.47 13.90 -17.35
C SER A 101 10.75 12.39 -17.32
N ASP A 102 10.58 11.75 -16.17
CA ASP A 102 10.96 10.35 -15.97
C ASP A 102 10.14 9.62 -14.89
N GLN A 103 9.06 10.25 -14.43
CA GLN A 103 8.11 9.75 -13.44
C GLN A 103 8.71 9.58 -12.03
N CYS A 104 9.94 10.04 -11.77
CA CYS A 104 10.54 9.93 -10.44
C CYS A 104 9.79 10.79 -9.42
N VAL A 105 9.47 10.20 -8.28
CA VAL A 105 8.99 10.92 -7.10
C VAL A 105 10.17 11.62 -6.44
N THR A 106 10.08 12.94 -6.26
CA THR A 106 11.19 13.79 -5.78
C THR A 106 11.00 14.34 -4.37
N GLU A 107 9.88 14.02 -3.72
CA GLU A 107 9.48 14.57 -2.43
C GLU A 107 9.04 13.46 -1.45
N GLY A 108 8.74 13.86 -0.20
CA GLY A 108 8.23 12.95 0.82
C GLY A 108 9.20 11.83 1.23
N VAL A 109 8.62 10.77 1.79
CA VAL A 109 9.35 9.59 2.34
C VAL A 109 10.26 8.95 1.29
N VAL A 110 9.75 8.80 0.07
CA VAL A 110 10.42 8.00 -0.98
C VAL A 110 11.41 8.78 -1.83
N LYS A 111 11.63 10.09 -1.56
CA LYS A 111 12.46 10.97 -2.39
C LYS A 111 13.88 10.46 -2.66
N LYS A 112 14.45 9.67 -1.74
CA LYS A 112 15.79 9.08 -1.84
C LYS A 112 15.75 7.57 -2.08
N TRP A 113 14.56 6.97 -2.18
CA TRP A 113 14.42 5.54 -2.35
C TRP A 113 14.81 5.14 -3.77
N VAL A 114 15.62 4.08 -3.84
CA VAL A 114 16.01 3.43 -5.09
C VAL A 114 15.40 2.05 -5.12
N ALA A 115 14.50 1.80 -6.06
CA ALA A 115 14.04 0.46 -6.39
C ALA A 115 15.18 -0.31 -7.06
N LYS A 116 15.40 -1.56 -6.63
CA LYS A 116 16.43 -2.47 -7.20
C LYS A 116 15.81 -3.61 -8.02
N TYR A 117 14.49 -3.63 -8.16
CA TYR A 117 13.75 -4.68 -8.86
C TYR A 117 12.75 -4.10 -9.87
N PRO A 118 12.61 -4.68 -11.07
CA PRO A 118 13.52 -5.66 -11.67
C PRO A 118 14.85 -5.02 -12.11
N THR A 119 14.89 -3.69 -12.20
CA THR A 119 16.06 -2.89 -12.55
C THR A 119 16.21 -1.72 -11.57
N THR A 120 17.38 -1.10 -11.53
CA THR A 120 17.64 0.04 -10.65
C THR A 120 16.98 1.32 -11.16
N HIS A 121 16.13 1.95 -10.36
CA HIS A 121 15.48 3.23 -10.66
C HIS A 121 14.99 3.95 -9.38
N CYS A 122 14.66 5.24 -9.49
CA CYS A 122 13.89 5.95 -8.47
C CYS A 122 12.50 5.34 -8.31
N ILE A 123 11.80 5.58 -7.21
CA ILE A 123 10.36 5.25 -7.13
C ILE A 123 9.59 6.09 -8.15
N LYS A 124 8.77 5.43 -8.97
CA LYS A 124 8.00 6.09 -10.04
C LYS A 124 6.52 6.17 -9.75
N ARG A 125 5.89 7.30 -10.10
CA ARG A 125 4.43 7.50 -10.10
C ARG A 125 4.01 8.33 -11.32
N GLU A 126 2.81 8.08 -11.79
CA GLU A 126 2.23 8.76 -12.95
C GLU A 126 0.71 8.74 -12.81
N TRP A 127 0.16 9.78 -12.17
CA TRP A 127 -1.28 9.88 -11.96
C TRP A 127 -2.05 9.82 -13.28
N ASP A 128 -3.12 9.03 -13.31
CA ASP A 128 -3.81 8.64 -14.53
C ASP A 128 -4.56 9.77 -15.25
N LEU A 129 -4.76 10.91 -14.59
CA LEU A 129 -5.32 12.14 -15.18
C LEU A 129 -4.32 13.31 -15.14
N GLY A 130 -3.02 13.02 -15.18
CA GLY A 130 -1.95 14.02 -15.23
C GLY A 130 -1.69 14.71 -13.89
N ASN A 131 -2.48 15.72 -13.54
CA ASN A 131 -2.41 16.41 -12.24
C ASN A 131 -3.55 16.03 -11.28
N LYS A 132 -4.41 15.10 -11.70
CA LYS A 132 -5.50 14.53 -10.90
C LYS A 132 -5.43 13.02 -10.93
N ILE A 133 -6.18 12.37 -10.05
CA ILE A 133 -6.33 10.92 -9.98
C ILE A 133 -7.81 10.60 -10.16
N LYS A 134 -8.16 9.54 -10.91
CA LYS A 134 -9.54 9.03 -10.90
C LYS A 134 -9.99 8.73 -9.48
N SER A 135 -11.27 9.02 -9.18
CA SER A 135 -11.84 8.78 -7.87
C SER A 135 -11.62 7.35 -7.38
N PHE A 136 -11.29 7.20 -6.10
CA PHE A 136 -11.20 5.88 -5.47
C PHE A 136 -12.60 5.42 -5.00
N PRO A 137 -12.80 4.09 -4.80
CA PRO A 137 -14.05 3.60 -4.22
C PRO A 137 -14.29 4.21 -2.83
N PRO A 138 -15.46 4.81 -2.57
CA PRO A 138 -15.74 5.52 -1.33
C PRO A 138 -16.05 4.55 -0.18
N PRO A 139 -16.07 5.02 1.10
CA PRO A 139 -16.22 4.14 2.26
C PRO A 139 -17.54 3.34 2.25
N GLU A 140 -18.62 3.92 1.75
CA GLU A 140 -19.92 3.24 1.59
C GLU A 140 -19.85 2.07 0.60
N TYR A 141 -19.03 2.18 -0.45
CA TYR A 141 -18.79 1.08 -1.38
C TYR A 141 -18.06 -0.07 -0.68
N ILE A 142 -17.02 0.24 0.10
CA ILE A 142 -16.26 -0.76 0.86
C ILE A 142 -17.15 -1.46 1.90
N ARG A 143 -17.98 -0.71 2.64
CA ARG A 143 -18.94 -1.29 3.60
C ARG A 143 -19.95 -2.21 2.91
N ALA A 144 -20.51 -1.78 1.79
CA ALA A 144 -21.45 -2.59 1.02
C ALA A 144 -20.79 -3.87 0.50
N MET A 145 -19.56 -3.77 -0.01
CA MET A 145 -18.76 -4.91 -0.48
C MET A 145 -18.53 -5.94 0.63
N ILE A 146 -18.19 -5.49 1.85
CA ILE A 146 -18.01 -6.38 3.01
C ILE A 146 -19.31 -7.14 3.30
N VAL A 147 -20.45 -6.44 3.41
CA VAL A 147 -21.75 -7.05 3.78
C VAL A 147 -22.30 -8.00 2.70
N ARG A 148 -22.04 -7.69 1.43
CA ARG A 148 -22.60 -8.42 0.27
C ARG A 148 -21.77 -9.62 -0.14
N SER A 149 -20.46 -9.64 0.13
CA SER A 149 -19.57 -10.73 -0.27
C SER A 149 -19.80 -11.99 0.56
N LYS A 150 -20.75 -12.86 0.18
CA LYS A 150 -21.13 -14.02 1.01
C LYS A 150 -20.08 -15.12 1.16
N THR A 151 -19.02 -15.08 0.36
CA THR A 151 -17.95 -16.08 0.41
C THR A 151 -16.59 -15.41 0.39
N CYS A 152 -15.59 -16.04 1.01
CA CYS A 152 -14.22 -15.55 0.99
C CYS A 152 -13.64 -15.41 -0.45
N PRO A 153 -13.90 -16.33 -1.41
CA PRO A 153 -13.55 -16.13 -2.81
C PRO A 153 -14.10 -14.84 -3.42
N LEU A 154 -15.37 -14.53 -3.19
CA LEU A 154 -16.01 -13.31 -3.71
C LEU A 154 -15.37 -12.06 -3.08
N LEU A 155 -15.12 -12.07 -1.77
CA LEU A 155 -14.43 -10.96 -1.11
C LEU A 155 -13.01 -10.77 -1.69
N ASN A 156 -12.24 -11.84 -1.85
CA ASN A 156 -10.89 -11.78 -2.41
C ASN A 156 -10.89 -11.09 -3.78
N GLU A 157 -11.79 -11.49 -4.68
CA GLU A 157 -11.90 -10.90 -6.02
C GLU A 157 -12.25 -9.41 -5.94
N GLN A 158 -13.25 -9.04 -5.12
CA GLN A 158 -13.68 -7.65 -5.00
C GLN A 158 -12.58 -6.76 -4.39
N VAL A 159 -11.86 -7.24 -3.38
CA VAL A 159 -10.74 -6.50 -2.76
C VAL A 159 -9.58 -6.32 -3.74
N ASP A 160 -9.20 -7.35 -4.48
CA ASP A 160 -8.17 -7.28 -5.53
C ASP A 160 -8.55 -6.27 -6.62
N LEU A 161 -9.83 -6.26 -7.05
CA LEU A 161 -10.32 -5.29 -8.05
C LEU A 161 -10.21 -3.84 -7.58
N VAL A 162 -10.69 -3.52 -6.37
CA VAL A 162 -10.65 -2.14 -5.87
C VAL A 162 -9.23 -1.67 -5.57
N MET A 163 -8.39 -2.55 -5.03
CA MET A 163 -6.98 -2.24 -4.75
C MET A 163 -6.21 -2.00 -6.05
N ARG A 164 -6.46 -2.80 -7.09
CA ARG A 164 -5.89 -2.60 -8.42
C ARG A 164 -6.30 -1.28 -9.03
N HIS A 165 -7.57 -0.88 -8.92
CA HIS A 165 -8.03 0.42 -9.39
C HIS A 165 -7.23 1.56 -8.75
N VAL A 166 -7.07 1.54 -7.42
CA VAL A 166 -6.26 2.54 -6.69
C VAL A 166 -4.82 2.56 -7.19
N HIS A 167 -4.18 1.39 -7.31
CA HIS A 167 -2.79 1.28 -7.76
C HIS A 167 -2.59 1.75 -9.20
N GLN A 168 -3.51 1.40 -10.09
CA GLN A 168 -3.48 1.83 -11.49
C GLN A 168 -3.67 3.33 -11.64
N SER A 169 -4.53 3.95 -10.83
CA SER A 169 -4.76 5.39 -10.88
C SER A 169 -3.59 6.22 -10.36
N ILE A 170 -2.76 5.68 -9.45
CA ILE A 170 -1.51 6.34 -9.02
C ILE A 170 -0.37 6.14 -10.04
N GLY A 171 -0.37 5.01 -10.74
CA GLY A 171 0.56 4.76 -11.84
C GLY A 171 1.97 4.34 -11.40
N GLY A 172 2.94 4.54 -12.31
CA GLY A 172 4.35 4.22 -12.07
C GLY A 172 4.60 2.78 -11.61
N ASP A 173 5.31 2.60 -10.49
CA ASP A 173 5.63 1.28 -9.96
C ASP A 173 4.40 0.55 -9.43
N LEU A 174 3.47 1.28 -8.80
CA LEU A 174 2.24 0.74 -8.21
C LEU A 174 1.34 0.06 -9.23
N LYS A 175 1.27 0.55 -10.47
CA LYS A 175 0.35 0.00 -11.49
C LYS A 175 0.63 -1.44 -11.88
N ASN A 176 1.86 -1.92 -11.70
CA ASN A 176 2.26 -3.27 -12.08
C ASN A 176 2.51 -4.10 -10.83
N VAL A 177 1.76 -5.19 -10.70
CA VAL A 177 1.83 -6.10 -9.56
C VAL A 177 3.27 -6.59 -9.27
N LEU A 178 4.13 -6.73 -10.30
CA LEU A 178 5.53 -7.13 -10.13
C LEU A 178 6.39 -6.08 -9.42
N THR A 179 6.07 -4.80 -9.62
CA THR A 179 6.86 -3.66 -9.12
C THR A 179 6.15 -2.89 -8.02
N ALA A 180 4.87 -3.15 -7.76
CA ALA A 180 4.06 -2.33 -6.88
C ALA A 180 4.65 -2.19 -5.48
N ILE A 181 5.28 -3.26 -4.98
CA ILE A 181 5.93 -3.28 -3.68
C ILE A 181 7.19 -2.41 -3.60
N ASN A 182 7.77 -1.95 -4.72
CA ASN A 182 8.83 -0.95 -4.69
C ASN A 182 8.36 0.34 -3.99
N ASP A 183 7.08 0.69 -4.15
CA ASP A 183 6.44 1.83 -3.50
C ASP A 183 5.82 1.40 -2.15
N PRO A 184 6.20 2.01 -1.02
CA PRO A 184 5.67 1.65 0.30
C PRO A 184 4.17 1.91 0.46
N LEU A 185 3.54 2.70 -0.41
CA LEU A 185 2.07 2.81 -0.43
C LEU A 185 1.39 1.45 -0.68
N TYR A 186 2.05 0.49 -1.35
CA TYR A 186 1.55 -0.87 -1.49
C TYR A 186 1.35 -1.54 -0.13
N ILE A 187 2.30 -1.38 0.81
CA ILE A 187 2.24 -1.98 2.15
C ILE A 187 1.06 -1.42 2.94
N LEU A 188 0.86 -0.10 2.91
CA LEU A 188 -0.25 0.56 3.60
C LEU A 188 -1.61 0.20 2.97
N SER A 189 -1.65 0.06 1.64
CA SER A 189 -2.84 -0.40 0.91
C SER A 189 -3.17 -1.86 1.21
N ALA A 190 -2.16 -2.73 1.29
CA ALA A 190 -2.33 -4.13 1.69
C ALA A 190 -2.82 -4.25 3.14
N ALA A 191 -2.35 -3.36 4.03
CA ALA A 191 -2.87 -3.29 5.40
C ALA A 191 -4.35 -2.88 5.45
N PHE A 192 -4.82 -2.04 4.52
CA PHE A 192 -6.25 -1.76 4.40
C PHE A 192 -7.04 -2.94 3.86
N ALA A 193 -6.51 -3.68 2.87
CA ALA A 193 -7.11 -4.92 2.40
C ALA A 193 -7.25 -5.97 3.53
N ASP A 194 -6.23 -6.12 4.38
CA ASP A 194 -6.30 -6.99 5.56
C ASP A 194 -7.32 -6.51 6.60
N ARG A 195 -7.49 -5.18 6.75
CA ARG A 195 -8.54 -4.62 7.61
C ARG A 195 -9.93 -4.92 7.07
N ILE A 196 -10.15 -4.79 5.77
CA ILE A 196 -11.41 -5.17 5.10
C ILE A 196 -11.71 -6.65 5.34
N PHE A 197 -10.70 -7.51 5.20
CA PHE A 197 -10.85 -8.94 5.47
C PHE A 197 -11.21 -9.24 6.94
N ALA A 198 -10.55 -8.59 7.89
CA ALA A 198 -10.85 -8.73 9.31
C ALA A 198 -12.25 -8.21 9.70
N ASP A 199 -12.75 -7.18 9.03
CA ASP A 199 -14.11 -6.69 9.25
C ASP A 199 -15.17 -7.60 8.61
N TRP A 200 -14.83 -8.29 7.51
CA TRP A 200 -15.66 -9.33 6.92
C TRP A 200 -15.79 -10.57 7.81
N GLU A 201 -14.68 -11.06 8.40
CA GLU A 201 -14.66 -12.20 9.33
C GLU A 201 -15.52 -11.98 10.59
N LYS A 202 -15.87 -10.74 10.92
CA LYS A 202 -16.77 -10.42 12.05
C LYS A 202 -18.26 -10.52 11.68
N ILE A 203 -18.59 -10.53 10.39
CA ILE A 203 -19.96 -10.50 9.88
C ILE A 203 -20.38 -11.86 9.31
N HIS A 204 -19.43 -12.68 8.86
CA HIS A 204 -19.68 -13.98 8.20
C HIS A 204 -18.91 -15.09 8.91
#